data_AF-A0A384KMG2-F1
#
_entry.id   AF-A0A384KMG2-F1
#
_cell.length_a   1.000
_cell.length_b   1.000
_cell.length_c   1.000
_cell.angle_alpha   90.00
_cell.angle_beta   90.00
_cell.angle_gamma   90.00
#
_symmetry.space_group_name_H-M   'P 1'
#
loop_
_entity.id
_entity.type
_entity.pdbx_description
1 polymer ?
#
loop_
_entity_poly.entity_id
_entity_poly.type
_entity_poly.pdbx_seq_one_letter_code
_entity_poly.pdbx_strand_id
1 'polypeptide(L)'
;MAIDKLPLLLFLSILLCLNRPVLSDTDEEDILLTGINSYRTTQNLTILSKNENAECLADEIADQFKNKPCTNDTGSATVPGTEPQFANYPQILAKCHLNVSDTRDGSIMPACVPRLESNLVLTNFTKSQYSMSLNDSKFTGIGIGKEDDWIVVVLTTNTPEGSYSTATPTKQESNGFTFGIGLVSYLVIFMYSSFCFFLF
;
A
#
# COMPACT_ATOMS: atom_id res chain seq x y z
N MET A 1 -22.48 23.04 -47.42
CA MET A 1 -21.26 22.27 -47.09
C MET A 1 -20.77 22.68 -45.71
N ALA A 2 -21.25 22.00 -44.66
CA ALA A 2 -20.77 22.22 -43.27
C ALA A 2 -20.90 20.97 -42.38
N ILE A 3 -21.33 19.83 -42.94
CA ILE A 3 -21.68 18.62 -42.17
C ILE A 3 -20.47 17.66 -42.02
N ASP A 4 -19.47 17.74 -42.91
CA ASP A 4 -18.34 16.79 -42.93
C ASP A 4 -17.29 16.97 -41.81
N LYS A 5 -17.36 18.05 -41.03
CA LYS A 5 -16.37 18.32 -39.96
C LYS A 5 -16.84 17.92 -38.57
N LEU A 6 -18.14 17.67 -38.39
CA LEU A 6 -18.71 17.25 -37.12
C LEU A 6 -18.22 15.84 -36.66
N PRO A 7 -18.08 14.83 -37.55
CA PRO A 7 -17.61 13.51 -37.16
C PRO A 7 -16.13 13.53 -36.75
N LEU A 8 -15.31 14.34 -37.43
CA LEU A 8 -13.89 14.52 -37.13
C LEU A 8 -13.69 15.16 -35.74
N LEU A 9 -14.51 16.17 -35.41
CA LEU A 9 -14.48 16.82 -34.10
C LEU A 9 -14.93 15.87 -32.98
N LEU A 10 -15.94 15.04 -33.25
CA LEU A 10 -16.40 14.00 -32.32
C LEU A 10 -15.31 12.94 -32.10
N PHE A 11 -14.66 12.47 -33.16
CA PHE A 11 -13.58 11.49 -33.07
C PHE A 11 -12.36 12.05 -32.33
N LEU A 12 -11.98 13.30 -32.59
CA LEU A 12 -10.91 13.99 -31.87
C LEU A 12 -11.26 14.17 -30.39
N SER A 13 -12.52 14.51 -30.08
CA SER A 13 -13.00 14.62 -28.69
C SER A 13 -12.97 13.28 -27.96
N ILE A 14 -13.30 12.16 -28.63
CA ILE A 14 -13.22 10.81 -28.07
C ILE A 14 -11.77 10.41 -27.81
N LEU A 15 -10.86 10.67 -28.76
CA LEU A 15 -9.43 10.42 -28.57
C LEU A 15 -8.85 11.27 -27.43
N LEU A 16 -9.25 12.53 -27.30
CA LEU A 16 -8.82 13.41 -26.18
C LEU A 16 -9.37 12.91 -24.83
N CYS A 17 -10.59 12.35 -24.80
CA CYS A 17 -11.16 11.73 -23.60
C CYS A 17 -10.48 10.39 -23.23
N LEU A 18 -10.09 9.59 -24.22
CA LEU A 18 -9.35 8.33 -24.03
C LEU A 18 -7.88 8.56 -23.62
N ASN A 19 -7.30 9.69 -24.02
CA ASN A 19 -5.95 10.12 -23.65
C ASN A 19 -5.91 10.94 -22.36
N ARG A 20 -6.94 10.90 -21.51
CA ARG A 20 -6.71 11.33 -20.13
C ARG A 20 -5.68 10.36 -19.56
N PRO A 21 -4.45 10.78 -19.23
CA PRO A 21 -3.65 9.97 -18.32
C PRO A 21 -4.54 9.80 -17.10
N VAL A 22 -4.96 8.56 -16.83
CA VAL A 22 -5.42 8.22 -15.50
C VAL A 22 -4.23 8.60 -14.64
N LEU A 23 -4.34 9.72 -13.94
CA LEU A 23 -3.48 10.01 -12.82
C LEU A 23 -3.70 8.78 -11.94
N SER A 24 -2.79 7.82 -12.00
CA SER A 24 -2.79 6.75 -11.01
C SER A 24 -2.68 7.51 -9.71
N ASP A 25 -3.75 7.53 -8.91
CA ASP A 25 -3.64 7.88 -7.51
C ASP A 25 -2.50 7.00 -7.02
N THR A 26 -1.34 7.61 -6.83
CA THR A 26 -0.17 6.88 -6.37
C THR A 26 -0.44 6.73 -4.89
N ASP A 27 -0.69 5.51 -4.45
CA ASP A 27 -1.05 5.22 -3.07
C ASP A 27 -0.02 5.87 -2.13
N GLU A 28 -0.47 6.49 -1.04
CA GLU A 28 0.43 7.08 -0.05
C GLU A 28 1.46 6.06 0.46
N GLU A 29 1.08 4.78 0.49
CA GLU A 29 1.97 3.66 0.83
C GLU A 29 3.08 3.45 -0.20
N ASP A 30 2.76 3.51 -1.50
CA ASP A 30 3.74 3.39 -2.59
C ASP A 30 4.71 4.59 -2.59
N ILE A 31 4.19 5.79 -2.30
CA ILE A 31 5.00 6.99 -2.12
C ILE A 31 5.96 6.81 -0.94
N LEU A 32 5.47 6.31 0.20
CA LEU A 32 6.30 6.06 1.37
C LEU A 32 7.36 4.99 1.11
N LEU A 33 6.99 3.87 0.46
CA LEU A 33 7.92 2.82 0.08
C LEU A 33 9.04 3.37 -0.81
N THR A 34 8.69 4.18 -1.80
CA THR A 34 9.66 4.83 -2.69
C THR A 34 10.60 5.76 -1.91
N GLY A 35 10.06 6.53 -0.96
CA GLY A 35 10.84 7.39 -0.06
C GLY A 35 11.82 6.61 0.82
N ILE A 36 11.36 5.52 1.45
CA ILE A 36 12.18 4.65 2.29
C ILE A 36 13.30 3.99 1.47
N ASN A 37 12.99 3.48 0.28
CA ASN A 37 13.99 2.85 -0.58
C ASN A 37 15.02 3.85 -1.11
N SER A 38 14.60 5.08 -1.41
CA SER A 38 15.52 6.18 -1.73
C SER A 38 16.46 6.47 -0.56
N TYR A 39 15.91 6.60 0.65
CA TYR A 39 16.70 6.77 1.87
C TYR A 39 17.71 5.63 2.08
N ARG A 40 17.28 4.37 1.99
CA ARG A 40 18.17 3.20 2.13
C ARG A 40 19.28 3.17 1.10
N THR A 41 18.99 3.58 -0.15
CA THR A 41 19.99 3.70 -1.21
C THR A 41 21.06 4.74 -0.85
N THR A 42 20.69 5.86 -0.22
CA THR A 42 21.69 6.85 0.26
C THR A 42 22.63 6.28 1.34
N GLN A 43 22.19 5.22 2.03
CA GLN A 43 22.97 4.48 3.04
C GLN A 43 23.71 3.27 2.45
N ASN A 44 23.71 3.10 1.12
CA ASN A 44 24.26 1.93 0.41
C ASN A 44 23.62 0.59 0.80
N LEU A 45 22.35 0.61 1.22
CA LEU A 45 21.58 -0.59 1.55
C LEU A 45 20.74 -1.05 0.36
N THR A 46 20.41 -2.34 0.35
CA THR A 46 19.45 -2.90 -0.59
C THR A 46 18.06 -2.31 -0.36
N ILE A 47 17.32 -2.12 -1.45
CA ILE A 47 15.91 -1.73 -1.38
C ILE A 47 15.08 -2.87 -0.76
N LEU A 48 13.98 -2.50 -0.12
CA LEU A 48 13.01 -3.41 0.46
C LEU A 48 11.98 -3.79 -0.61
N SER A 49 11.65 -5.08 -0.69
CA SER A 49 10.57 -5.58 -1.54
C SER A 49 9.25 -5.65 -0.77
N LYS A 50 8.14 -5.32 -1.43
CA LYS A 50 6.80 -5.47 -0.84
C LYS A 50 6.55 -6.93 -0.39
N ASN A 51 6.02 -7.12 0.82
CA ASN A 51 5.67 -8.41 1.40
C ASN A 51 4.19 -8.38 1.82
N GLU A 52 3.36 -9.15 1.11
CA GLU A 52 1.89 -9.15 1.28
C GLU A 52 1.45 -9.56 2.69
N ASN A 53 2.18 -10.47 3.35
CA ASN A 53 1.82 -10.90 4.71
C ASN A 53 2.21 -9.85 5.75
N ALA A 54 3.30 -9.12 5.50
CA ALA A 54 3.69 -7.98 6.32
C ALA A 54 2.73 -6.80 6.14
N GLU A 55 2.23 -6.60 4.92
CA GLU A 55 1.19 -5.61 4.61
C GLU A 55 -0.12 -5.94 5.34
N CYS A 56 -0.60 -7.18 5.26
CA CYS A 56 -1.74 -7.63 6.06
C CYS A 56 -1.53 -7.36 7.56
N LEU A 57 -0.34 -7.65 8.10
CA LEU A 57 -0.06 -7.36 9.50
C LEU A 57 -0.09 -5.85 9.79
N ALA A 58 0.45 -5.04 8.89
CA ALA A 58 0.47 -3.59 9.02
C ALA A 58 -0.97 -3.03 9.04
N ASP A 59 -1.84 -3.51 8.15
CA ASP A 59 -3.26 -3.14 8.09
C ASP A 59 -3.99 -3.51 9.39
N GLU A 60 -3.83 -4.74 9.86
CA GLU A 60 -4.50 -5.20 11.09
C GLU A 60 -4.02 -4.48 12.36
N ILE A 61 -2.77 -4.00 12.34
CA ILE A 61 -2.24 -3.14 13.38
C ILE A 61 -2.76 -1.71 13.23
N ALA A 62 -2.82 -1.18 12.01
CA ALA A 62 -3.38 0.14 11.72
C ALA A 62 -4.84 0.23 12.19
N ASP A 63 -5.63 -0.82 11.96
CA ASP A 63 -7.00 -0.97 12.45
C ASP A 63 -7.13 -0.83 13.97
N GLN A 64 -6.09 -1.17 14.75
CA GLN A 64 -6.10 -0.97 16.22
C GLN A 64 -6.07 0.51 16.61
N PHE A 65 -5.74 1.39 15.67
CA PHE A 65 -5.72 2.84 15.81
C PHE A 65 -6.95 3.54 15.24
N LYS A 66 -7.92 2.79 14.69
CA LYS A 66 -9.18 3.34 14.20
C LYS A 66 -9.85 4.25 15.24
N ASN A 67 -10.20 5.47 14.84
CA ASN A 67 -10.74 6.53 15.72
C ASN A 67 -9.83 6.97 16.89
N LYS A 68 -8.56 6.54 16.95
CA LYS A 68 -7.62 7.04 17.95
C LYS A 68 -6.94 8.30 17.41
N PRO A 69 -7.08 9.45 18.09
CA PRO A 69 -6.40 10.65 17.65
C PRO A 69 -4.90 10.49 17.79
N CYS A 70 -4.19 11.16 16.89
CA CYS A 70 -2.77 11.41 16.98
C CYS A 70 -2.40 12.19 18.26
N THR A 71 -1.82 11.53 19.26
CA THR A 71 -1.28 12.18 20.47
C THR A 71 0.21 11.85 20.65
N ASN A 72 0.95 12.72 21.33
CA ASN A 72 2.41 12.59 21.53
C ASN A 72 2.86 11.30 22.23
N ASP A 73 1.95 10.57 22.89
CA ASP A 73 2.24 9.33 23.61
C ASP A 73 2.19 8.08 22.71
N THR A 74 1.80 8.24 21.45
CA THR A 74 1.66 7.15 20.47
C THR A 74 2.25 7.59 19.13
N GLY A 75 3.34 6.95 18.66
CA GLY A 75 3.97 7.27 17.38
C GLY A 75 5.49 7.04 17.35
N SER A 76 6.20 7.54 16.33
CA SER A 76 7.63 7.21 16.09
C SER A 76 8.62 7.72 17.15
N ALA A 77 8.13 8.48 18.13
CA ALA A 77 8.87 8.94 19.30
C ALA A 77 8.68 8.05 20.55
N THR A 78 7.94 6.93 20.45
CA THR A 78 7.96 5.91 21.51
C THR A 78 9.39 5.42 21.70
N VAL A 79 9.77 4.87 22.85
CA VAL A 79 11.06 4.19 23.04
C VAL A 79 10.94 2.74 22.54
N PRO A 80 11.97 2.09 21.98
CA PRO A 80 11.83 0.70 21.56
C PRO A 80 11.50 -0.18 22.78
N GLY A 81 10.47 -1.01 22.68
CA GLY A 81 9.89 -1.76 23.81
C GLY A 81 8.75 -1.05 24.55
N THR A 82 8.41 0.18 24.16
CA THR A 82 7.22 0.93 24.64
C THR A 82 6.17 1.11 23.55
N GLU A 83 6.32 0.41 22.41
CA GLU A 83 5.24 0.28 21.44
C GLU A 83 3.97 -0.19 22.16
N PRO A 84 2.77 0.25 21.73
CA PRO A 84 1.52 -0.26 22.27
C PRO A 84 1.59 -1.79 22.23
N GLN A 85 1.66 -2.41 23.41
CA GLN A 85 1.57 -3.85 23.51
C GLN A 85 0.17 -4.18 23.02
N PHE A 86 0.06 -4.64 21.78
CA PHE A 86 -1.22 -5.05 21.21
C PHE A 86 -1.66 -6.27 22.02
N ALA A 87 -2.55 -6.05 23.00
CA ALA A 87 -3.00 -7.11 23.91
C ALA A 87 -3.62 -8.31 23.15
N ASN A 88 -4.07 -8.05 21.92
CA ASN A 88 -4.62 -9.00 20.96
C ASN A 88 -3.63 -9.39 19.84
N TYR A 89 -2.32 -9.21 20.00
CA TYR A 89 -1.31 -9.53 18.98
C TYR A 89 -1.44 -10.96 18.41
N PRO A 90 -1.70 -12.03 19.20
CA PRO A 90 -1.95 -13.36 18.64
C PRO A 90 -3.18 -13.44 17.72
N GLN A 91 -4.22 -12.65 17.99
CA GLN A 91 -5.43 -12.61 17.15
C GLN A 91 -5.18 -11.85 15.86
N ILE A 92 -4.40 -10.77 15.92
CA ILE A 92 -3.94 -10.01 14.76
C ILE A 92 -3.15 -10.92 13.81
N LEU A 93 -2.16 -11.66 14.34
CA LEU A 93 -1.38 -12.61 13.54
C LEU A 93 -2.26 -13.70 12.91
N ALA A 94 -3.26 -14.21 13.65
CA ALA A 94 -4.15 -15.24 13.14
C ALA A 94 -4.96 -14.79 11.92
N LYS A 95 -5.38 -13.52 11.84
CA LYS A 95 -6.09 -12.99 10.67
C LYS A 95 -5.24 -12.97 9.40
N CYS A 96 -3.94 -12.77 9.56
CA CYS A 96 -2.96 -12.83 8.47
C CYS A 96 -2.36 -14.23 8.28
N HIS A 97 -2.87 -15.26 8.98
CA HIS A 97 -2.33 -16.62 8.95
C HIS A 97 -0.84 -16.70 9.29
N LEU A 98 -0.37 -15.84 10.20
CA LEU A 98 1.03 -15.76 10.62
C LEU A 98 1.27 -16.51 11.93
N ASN A 99 2.46 -17.10 12.06
CA ASN A 99 2.94 -17.65 13.32
C ASN A 99 3.85 -16.67 14.03
N VAL A 100 3.81 -16.66 15.36
CA VAL A 100 4.71 -15.85 16.20
C VAL A 100 6.19 -16.19 15.93
N SER A 101 6.51 -17.44 15.58
CA SER A 101 7.88 -17.85 15.26
C SER A 101 8.44 -17.14 14.03
N ASP A 102 7.58 -16.85 13.05
CA ASP A 102 7.98 -16.41 11.71
C ASP A 102 8.02 -14.88 11.59
N THR A 103 7.68 -14.18 12.67
CA THR A 103 7.63 -12.71 12.80
C THR A 103 8.62 -12.15 13.83
N ARG A 104 9.40 -13.00 14.50
CA ARG A 104 10.29 -12.60 15.62
C ARG A 104 11.40 -11.65 15.21
N ASP A 105 11.99 -11.88 14.05
CA ASP A 105 13.09 -11.07 13.52
C ASP A 105 12.61 -9.83 12.77
N GLY A 106 11.29 -9.59 12.73
CA GLY A 106 10.69 -8.42 12.10
C GLY A 106 10.75 -7.15 12.96
N SER A 107 10.27 -6.05 12.40
CA SER A 107 10.14 -4.78 13.12
C SER A 107 8.81 -4.14 12.77
N ILE A 108 8.07 -3.67 13.78
CA ILE A 108 6.77 -3.03 13.63
C ILE A 108 6.91 -1.58 14.07
N MET A 109 6.55 -0.66 13.18
CA MET A 109 6.85 0.76 13.32
C MET A 109 5.58 1.59 13.07
N PRO A 110 4.72 1.78 14.08
CA PRO A 110 3.59 2.69 13.97
C PRO A 110 4.04 4.16 14.06
N ALA A 111 3.65 4.97 13.09
CA ALA A 111 3.80 6.41 13.15
C ALA A 111 2.42 7.07 12.99
N CYS A 112 2.22 8.13 13.75
CA CYS A 112 1.06 8.99 13.61
C CYS A 112 1.52 10.29 12.96
N VAL A 113 0.86 10.66 11.86
CA VAL A 113 1.17 11.87 11.08
C VAL A 113 -0.15 12.50 10.68
N PRO A 114 -0.55 13.63 11.28
CA PRO A 114 -1.77 14.32 10.90
C PRO A 114 -1.81 14.57 9.39
N ARG A 115 -2.89 14.14 8.74
CA ARG A 115 -3.12 14.25 7.28
C ARG A 115 -2.14 13.48 6.39
N LEU A 116 -1.34 12.58 6.96
CA LEU A 116 -0.40 11.69 6.25
C LEU A 116 0.48 12.40 5.21
N GLU A 117 0.92 13.63 5.46
CA GLU A 117 1.76 14.34 4.49
C GLU A 117 3.07 13.60 4.24
N SER A 118 3.31 13.15 3.00
CA SER A 118 4.33 12.13 2.67
C SER A 118 5.74 12.49 3.14
N ASN A 119 6.13 13.77 3.07
CA ASN A 119 7.44 14.24 3.53
C ASN A 119 7.58 14.17 5.07
N LEU A 120 6.50 14.46 5.80
CA LEU A 120 6.45 14.36 7.26
C LEU A 120 6.43 12.89 7.69
N VAL A 121 5.67 12.05 6.97
CA VAL A 121 5.66 10.60 7.19
C VAL A 121 7.06 10.03 7.03
N LEU A 122 7.73 10.28 5.91
CA LEU A 122 9.09 9.79 5.68
C LEU A 122 10.07 10.27 6.75
N THR A 123 9.94 11.53 7.20
CA THR A 123 10.78 12.07 8.27
C THR A 123 10.56 11.35 9.59
N ASN A 124 9.32 10.98 9.92
CA ASN A 124 8.99 10.22 11.14
C ASN A 124 9.61 8.82 11.17
N PHE A 125 9.92 8.23 10.01
CA PHE A 125 10.64 6.96 9.96
C PHE A 125 12.16 7.15 9.89
N THR A 126 12.64 8.12 9.11
CA THR A 126 14.07 8.30 8.82
C THR A 126 14.83 9.13 9.85
N LYS A 127 14.14 9.95 10.66
CA LYS A 127 14.76 10.79 11.71
C LYS A 127 14.32 10.42 13.13
N SER A 128 13.71 9.26 13.30
CA SER A 128 13.35 8.71 14.61
C SER A 128 14.19 7.47 14.92
N GLN A 129 13.86 6.78 16.02
CA GLN A 129 14.45 5.49 16.36
C GLN A 129 14.26 4.41 15.27
N TYR A 130 13.22 4.53 14.44
CA TYR A 130 12.96 3.60 13.33
C TYR A 130 14.06 3.63 12.27
N SER A 131 14.85 4.70 12.23
CA SER A 131 16.05 4.78 11.39
C SER A 131 17.04 3.66 11.68
N MET A 132 17.11 3.14 12.92
CA MET A 132 17.98 2.01 13.26
C MET A 132 17.56 0.75 12.49
N SER A 133 16.26 0.45 12.45
CA SER A 133 15.74 -0.68 11.66
C SER A 133 15.88 -0.42 10.16
N LEU A 134 15.57 0.80 9.69
CA LEU A 134 15.72 1.15 8.27
C LEU A 134 17.17 1.13 7.80
N ASN A 135 18.15 1.31 8.69
CA ASN A 135 19.58 1.26 8.39
C ASN A 135 20.19 -0.14 8.58
N ASP A 136 19.39 -1.13 8.99
CA ASP A 136 19.85 -2.49 9.15
C ASP A 136 19.70 -3.27 7.82
N SER A 137 20.79 -3.91 7.40
CA SER A 137 20.88 -4.72 6.19
C SER A 137 20.13 -6.05 6.27
N LYS A 138 19.77 -6.52 7.48
CA LYS A 138 19.04 -7.79 7.65
C LYS A 138 17.62 -7.74 7.09
N PHE A 139 17.03 -6.53 7.01
CA PHE A 139 15.69 -6.35 6.49
C PHE A 139 15.72 -6.32 4.96
N THR A 140 14.84 -7.12 4.38
CA THR A 140 14.74 -7.35 2.94
C THR A 140 13.34 -7.09 2.42
N GLY A 141 12.32 -7.18 3.27
CA GLY A 141 10.92 -6.94 2.90
C GLY A 141 10.22 -5.90 3.75
N ILE A 142 9.09 -5.41 3.24
CA ILE A 142 8.29 -4.36 3.86
C ILE A 142 6.80 -4.54 3.57
N GLY A 143 5.98 -4.31 4.59
CA GLY A 143 4.55 -4.07 4.49
C GLY A 143 4.21 -2.70 5.05
N ILE A 144 3.24 -2.02 4.47
CA ILE A 144 2.77 -0.72 4.92
C ILE A 144 1.25 -0.82 5.00
N GLY A 145 0.66 -0.25 6.04
CA GLY A 145 -0.79 -0.17 6.20
C GLY A 145 -1.15 1.16 6.84
N LYS A 146 -2.34 1.65 6.57
CA LYS A 146 -2.80 2.97 7.06
C LYS A 146 -4.21 2.91 7.63
N GLU A 147 -4.46 3.73 8.65
CA GLU A 147 -5.79 3.96 9.20
C GLU A 147 -5.87 5.41 9.72
N ASP A 148 -6.78 6.22 9.15
CA ASP A 148 -6.89 7.65 9.44
C ASP A 148 -5.54 8.39 9.33
N ASP A 149 -5.01 8.92 10.44
CA ASP A 149 -3.71 9.60 10.54
C ASP A 149 -2.55 8.65 10.93
N TRP A 150 -2.82 7.35 11.01
CA TRP A 150 -1.85 6.33 11.38
C TRP A 150 -1.30 5.63 10.15
N ILE A 151 0.00 5.38 10.18
CA ILE A 151 0.69 4.56 9.20
C ILE A 151 1.62 3.61 9.93
N VAL A 152 1.55 2.34 9.57
CA VAL A 152 2.30 1.26 10.19
C VAL A 152 3.22 0.69 9.13
N VAL A 153 4.52 0.67 9.43
CA VAL A 153 5.51 0.00 8.59
C VAL A 153 5.97 -1.26 9.31
N VAL A 154 5.88 -2.39 8.62
CA VAL A 154 6.36 -3.69 9.09
C VAL A 154 7.53 -4.13 8.22
N LEU A 155 8.69 -4.38 8.81
CA LEU A 155 9.87 -4.89 8.11
C LEU A 155 10.02 -6.40 8.31
N THR A 156 10.43 -7.09 7.24
CA THR A 156 10.69 -8.52 7.25
C THR A 156 12.15 -8.80 6.86
N THR A 157 12.62 -9.99 7.22
CA THR A 157 13.94 -10.51 6.84
C THR A 157 13.77 -11.68 5.87
N ASN A 158 14.89 -12.28 5.45
CA ASN A 158 14.93 -13.53 4.71
C ASN A 158 15.21 -14.75 5.61
N THR A 159 15.26 -14.57 6.93
CA THR A 159 15.43 -15.67 7.89
C THR A 159 14.07 -16.34 8.16
N PRO A 160 14.03 -17.65 8.50
CA PRO A 160 12.77 -18.31 8.85
C PRO A 160 11.99 -17.56 9.94
N GLU A 161 12.71 -17.03 10.94
CA GLU A 161 12.15 -16.31 12.09
C GLU A 161 11.63 -14.90 11.78
N GLY A 162 11.84 -14.38 10.55
CA GLY A 162 11.34 -13.07 10.12
C GLY A 162 10.86 -13.06 8.67
N SER A 163 10.51 -14.22 8.12
CA SER A 163 10.07 -14.38 6.73
C SER A 163 8.61 -14.01 6.51
N TYR A 164 7.79 -14.05 7.58
CA TYR A 164 6.34 -13.83 7.52
C TYR A 164 5.68 -14.83 6.56
N SER A 165 6.19 -16.06 6.52
CA SER A 165 5.58 -17.15 5.76
C SER A 165 4.22 -17.50 6.36
N THR A 166 3.19 -17.65 5.54
CA THR A 166 1.87 -18.08 6.04
C THR A 166 1.95 -19.49 6.60
N ALA A 167 1.31 -19.73 7.75
CA ALA A 167 1.02 -21.06 8.23
C ALA A 167 0.16 -21.79 7.19
N THR A 168 0.75 -22.70 6.42
CA THR A 168 0.13 -23.42 5.29
C THR A 168 -1.39 -23.56 5.41
N PRO A 169 -2.18 -22.72 4.73
CA PRO A 169 -3.59 -22.97 4.52
C PRO A 169 -3.69 -23.85 3.28
N THR A 170 -4.42 -24.97 3.34
CA THR A 170 -4.91 -25.64 2.13
C THR A 170 -5.48 -24.59 1.19
N LYS A 171 -4.91 -24.50 -0.02
CA LYS A 171 -5.29 -23.61 -1.14
C LYS A 171 -6.68 -22.99 -0.98
N GLN A 172 -6.73 -21.69 -0.74
CA GLN A 172 -7.91 -20.91 -1.03
C GLN A 172 -7.53 -19.84 -2.02
N GLU A 173 -7.95 -20.07 -3.26
CA GLU A 173 -7.79 -19.18 -4.39
C GLU A 173 -8.38 -17.81 -4.04
N SER A 174 -7.58 -16.77 -4.22
CA SER A 174 -8.02 -15.38 -4.22
C SER A 174 -8.90 -15.12 -5.45
N ASN A 175 -10.18 -15.52 -5.37
CA ASN A 175 -11.17 -15.14 -6.35
C ASN A 175 -11.75 -13.77 -5.98
N GLY A 176 -11.30 -12.73 -6.68
CA GLY A 176 -11.84 -11.39 -6.46
C GLY A 176 -11.36 -10.30 -7.42
N PHE A 177 -10.93 -10.61 -8.65
CA PHE A 177 -10.72 -9.57 -9.66
C PHE A 177 -12.10 -9.05 -10.11
N THR A 178 -12.58 -8.00 -9.46
CA THR A 178 -13.80 -7.30 -9.87
C THR A 178 -13.49 -6.50 -11.14
N PHE A 179 -13.82 -7.05 -12.31
CA PHE A 179 -13.87 -6.27 -13.54
C PHE A 179 -14.87 -5.12 -13.34
N GLY A 180 -14.36 -3.89 -13.29
CA GLY A 180 -15.20 -2.69 -13.21
C GLY A 180 -16.25 -2.70 -14.32
N ILE A 181 -17.51 -2.77 -13.92
CA ILE A 181 -18.72 -2.81 -14.80
C ILE A 181 -18.71 -1.68 -15.84
N GLY A 182 -17.97 -0.58 -15.58
CA GLY A 182 -17.78 0.52 -16.52
C GLY A 182 -17.11 0.12 -17.83
N LEU A 183 -16.04 -0.68 -17.81
CA LEU A 183 -15.23 -0.98 -19.01
C LEU A 183 -16.01 -1.84 -20.02
N VAL A 184 -16.80 -2.81 -19.52
CA VAL A 184 -17.67 -3.65 -20.35
C VAL A 184 -18.80 -2.82 -20.95
N SER A 185 -19.39 -1.91 -20.17
CA SER A 185 -20.46 -1.02 -20.64
C SER A 185 -19.99 -0.10 -21.77
N TYR A 186 -18.78 0.46 -21.67
CA TYR A 186 -18.21 1.32 -22.72
C TYR A 186 -17.94 0.55 -24.02
N LEU A 187 -17.46 -0.69 -23.94
CA LEU A 187 -17.20 -1.53 -25.12
C LEU A 187 -18.49 -1.91 -25.86
N VAL A 188 -19.57 -2.20 -25.12
CA VAL A 188 -20.88 -2.52 -25.72
C VAL A 188 -21.48 -1.29 -26.42
N ILE A 189 -21.38 -0.10 -25.82
CA ILE A 189 -21.84 1.16 -26.44
C ILE A 189 -21.03 1.48 -27.70
N PHE A 190 -19.72 1.25 -27.68
CA PHE A 190 -18.85 1.48 -28.84
C PHE A 190 -19.17 0.52 -30.01
N MET A 191 -19.47 -0.75 -29.70
CA MET A 191 -19.88 -1.73 -30.71
C MET A 191 -21.25 -1.37 -31.33
N TYR A 192 -22.20 -0.94 -30.51
CA TYR A 192 -23.55 -0.58 -30.98
C TYR A 192 -23.55 0.69 -31.82
N SER A 193 -22.78 1.70 -31.42
CA SER A 193 -22.64 2.95 -32.19
C SER A 193 -21.90 2.75 -33.51
N SER A 194 -20.90 1.87 -33.57
CA SER A 194 -20.23 1.50 -34.82
C SER A 194 -21.18 0.77 -35.78
N PHE A 195 -21.99 -0.18 -35.27
CA PHE A 195 -22.95 -0.93 -36.09
C PHE A 195 -24.06 -0.04 -36.67
N CYS A 196 -24.56 0.94 -35.91
CA CYS A 196 -25.51 1.93 -36.41
C CYS A 196 -24.92 2.87 -37.48
N PHE A 197 -23.60 3.09 -37.47
CA PHE A 197 -22.92 3.96 -38.43
C PHE A 197 -22.69 3.29 -39.80
N PHE A 198 -22.60 1.96 -39.85
CA PHE A 198 -22.48 1.21 -41.11
C PHE A 198 -23.82 0.89 -41.79
N LEU A 199 -24.95 1.19 -41.13
CA LEU A 199 -26.30 0.92 -41.63
C LEU A 199 -27.01 2.14 -42.22
N PHE A 200 -26.34 3.29 -42.32
CA PHE A 200 -26.83 4.52 -42.96
C PHE A 200 -25.88 5.03 -44.04
#